data_AF-A0A7C5BDZ1-F1
#
_entry.id   AF-A0A7C5BDZ1-F1
#
_cell.length_a   1.000
_cell.length_b   1.000
_cell.length_c   1.000
_cell.angle_alpha   90.00
_cell.angle_beta   90.00
_cell.angle_gamma   90.00
#
_symmetry.space_group_name_H-M   'P 1'
#
loop_
_entity.id
_entity.type
_entity.pdbx_description
1 polymer ?
#
loop_
_entity_poly.entity_id
_entity_poly.type
_entity_poly.pdbx_seq_one_letter_code
_entity_poly.pdbx_strand_id
1 'polypeptide(L)'
;YPEAIEKLAAQYNYSLTYTQGQPQQQRSQLLEKLNDWYRSLLDKNPTAMQYLTERGVYESSIEHFGIGYAPASHLTINFIKQNQFSMAEAIELGVAGQGEGREYARCIERITFPIHAPNGPT
;
A
#
# COMPACT_ATOMS: atom_id res chain seq x y z
N TYR A 1 20.71 -25.23 10.02
CA TYR A 1 19.93 -24.12 10.58
C TYR A 1 18.87 -23.60 9.59
N PRO A 2 17.85 -24.40 9.22
CA PRO A 2 16.70 -23.93 8.44
C PRO A 2 15.51 -23.50 9.32
N GLU A 3 15.53 -23.79 10.63
CA GLU A 3 14.35 -23.67 11.49
C GLU A 3 13.89 -22.22 11.76
N ALA A 4 14.73 -21.22 11.48
CA ALA A 4 14.39 -19.80 11.67
C ALA A 4 13.58 -19.22 10.50
N ILE A 5 13.73 -19.77 9.28
CA ILE A 5 13.02 -19.32 8.09
C ILE A 5 11.58 -19.84 8.10
N GLU A 6 11.37 -21.05 8.60
CA GLU A 6 10.04 -21.68 8.67
C GLU A 6 9.09 -20.99 9.65
N LYS A 7 9.60 -20.35 10.71
CA LYS A 7 8.76 -19.61 11.67
C LYS A 7 8.20 -18.30 11.12
N LEU A 8 8.89 -17.66 10.18
CA LEU A 8 8.39 -16.43 9.52
C LEU A 8 7.27 -16.75 8.53
N ALA A 9 7.28 -17.94 7.94
CA ALA A 9 6.24 -18.39 7.00
C ALA A 9 4.91 -18.71 7.70
N ALA A 10 4.93 -19.13 8.97
CA ALA A 10 3.73 -19.52 9.72
C ALA A 10 2.87 -18.34 10.21
N GLN A 11 3.33 -17.08 10.10
CA GLN A 11 2.63 -15.91 10.64
C GLN A 11 2.00 -15.00 9.56
N TYR A 12 2.23 -15.31 8.28
CA TYR A 12 1.55 -14.64 7.17
C TYR A 12 0.54 -15.62 6.57
N ASN A 13 -0.74 -15.43 6.94
CA ASN A 13 -1.89 -15.94 6.21
C ASN A 13 -1.96 -15.31 4.80
N TYR A 14 -0.93 -15.52 3.98
CA TYR A 14 -0.93 -15.25 2.56
C TYR A 14 -0.86 -16.59 1.85
N SER A 15 -2.01 -17.21 1.69
CA SER A 15 -2.21 -18.19 0.63
C SER A 15 -2.15 -17.42 -0.69
N LEU A 16 -0.95 -17.20 -1.21
CA LEU A 16 -0.78 -17.06 -2.65
C LEU A 16 -1.13 -18.42 -3.24
N THR A 17 -2.41 -18.64 -3.49
CA THR A 17 -2.86 -19.78 -4.29
C THR A 17 -2.31 -19.57 -5.69
N TYR A 18 -1.14 -20.14 -5.98
CA TYR A 18 -0.68 -20.40 -7.34
C TYR A 18 -1.69 -21.37 -7.96
N THR A 19 -2.80 -20.82 -8.44
CA THR A 19 -3.79 -21.59 -9.18
C THR A 19 -3.18 -21.81 -10.56
N GLN A 20 -2.59 -22.99 -10.74
CA GLN A 20 -2.26 -23.51 -12.07
C GLN A 20 -3.52 -23.38 -12.94
N GLY A 21 -3.48 -22.51 -13.96
CA GLY A 21 -4.44 -22.55 -15.07
C GLY A 21 -5.56 -21.51 -15.11
N GLN A 22 -5.45 -20.33 -14.48
CA GLN A 22 -6.37 -19.23 -14.76
C GLN A 22 -5.79 -18.20 -15.74
N PRO A 23 -6.61 -17.60 -16.63
CA PRO A 23 -6.17 -16.58 -17.57
C PRO A 23 -5.57 -15.42 -16.78
N GLN A 24 -4.46 -14.89 -17.27
CA GLN A 24 -3.72 -13.75 -16.71
C GLN A 24 -4.68 -12.72 -16.09
N GLN A 25 -4.90 -12.81 -14.78
CA GLN A 25 -5.77 -11.90 -14.05
C GLN A 25 -5.23 -10.51 -14.34
N GLN A 26 -6.05 -9.62 -14.90
CA GLN A 26 -5.64 -8.25 -15.16
C GLN A 26 -5.08 -7.68 -13.86
N ARG A 27 -3.80 -7.30 -13.90
CA ARG A 27 -3.10 -6.77 -12.74
C ARG A 27 -3.85 -5.52 -12.28
N SER A 28 -4.30 -5.54 -11.02
CA SER A 28 -5.00 -4.43 -10.41
C SER A 28 -4.16 -3.16 -10.50
N GLN A 29 -4.76 -2.07 -10.97
CA GLN A 29 -4.11 -0.75 -10.97
C GLN A 29 -4.30 -0.01 -9.63
N LEU A 30 -5.02 -0.61 -8.67
CA LEU A 30 -5.38 0.05 -7.42
C LEU A 30 -4.16 0.48 -6.62
N LEU A 31 -3.21 -0.43 -6.39
CA LEU A 31 -2.01 -0.13 -5.57
C LEU A 31 -1.15 0.96 -6.21
N GLU A 32 -0.98 0.90 -7.54
CA GLU A 32 -0.20 1.89 -8.29
C GLU A 32 -0.84 3.28 -8.21
N LYS A 33 -2.14 3.38 -8.51
CA LYS A 33 -2.87 4.65 -8.45
C LYS A 33 -2.98 5.19 -7.04
N LEU A 34 -3.15 4.32 -6.04
CA LEU A 34 -3.17 4.73 -4.64
C LEU A 34 -1.81 5.28 -4.20
N ASN A 35 -0.71 4.63 -4.63
CA ASN A 35 0.63 5.10 -4.32
C ASN A 35 0.93 6.46 -4.98
N ASP A 36 0.58 6.62 -6.26
CA ASP A 36 0.72 7.91 -6.95
C ASP A 36 -0.03 9.04 -6.23
N TRP A 37 -1.25 8.73 -5.76
CA TRP A 37 -2.02 9.67 -4.98
C TRP A 37 -1.36 9.99 -3.63
N TYR A 38 -0.90 8.98 -2.88
CA TYR A 38 -0.16 9.19 -1.63
C TYR A 38 1.12 10.00 -1.80
N ARG A 39 1.87 9.80 -2.89
CA ARG A 39 3.03 10.64 -3.24
C ARG A 39 2.62 12.10 -3.40
N SER A 40 1.54 12.37 -4.14
CA SER A 40 1.02 13.73 -4.31
C SER A 40 0.54 14.40 -3.02
N LEU A 41 0.18 13.62 -2.00
CA LEU A 41 -0.20 14.13 -0.68
C LEU A 41 1.02 14.46 0.17
N LEU A 42 2.11 13.72 0.00
CA LEU A 42 3.37 13.99 0.71
C LEU A 42 3.91 15.37 0.35
N ASP A 43 3.93 15.71 -0.94
CA ASP A 43 4.38 17.03 -1.44
C ASP A 43 3.58 18.19 -0.85
N LYS A 44 2.31 17.95 -0.50
CA LYS A 44 1.39 18.93 0.08
C LYS A 44 1.43 18.95 1.61
N ASN A 45 2.23 18.10 2.24
CA ASN A 45 2.31 17.96 3.69
C ASN A 45 3.70 18.38 4.20
N PRO A 46 3.89 19.67 4.52
CA PRO A 46 5.19 20.18 4.95
C PRO A 46 5.69 19.52 6.24
N THR A 47 4.79 19.11 7.14
CA THR A 47 5.15 18.40 8.38
C THR A 47 5.76 17.04 8.10
N ALA A 48 5.18 16.27 7.16
CA ALA A 48 5.70 14.96 6.77
C ALA A 48 7.02 15.09 6.01
N MET A 49 7.14 16.10 5.13
CA MET A 49 8.38 16.39 4.40
C MET A 49 9.52 16.81 5.33
N GLN A 50 9.23 17.67 6.31
CA GLN A 50 10.20 18.08 7.31
C GLN A 50 10.71 16.88 8.11
N TYR A 51 9.80 16.01 8.57
CA TYR A 51 10.17 14.80 9.29
C TYR A 51 11.10 13.88 8.48
N LEU A 52 10.83 13.69 7.19
CA LEU A 52 11.70 12.91 6.31
C LEU A 52 13.09 13.54 6.17
N THR A 53 13.13 14.86 5.97
CA THR A 53 14.38 15.61 5.83
C THR A 53 15.23 15.53 7.11
N GLU A 54 14.61 15.71 8.28
CA GLU A 54 15.28 15.58 9.59
C GLU A 54 15.83 14.16 9.84
N ARG A 55 15.23 13.15 9.21
CA ARG A 55 15.68 11.75 9.23
C ARG A 55 16.75 11.42 8.19
N GLY A 56 17.20 12.41 7.41
CA GLY A 56 18.19 12.21 6.34
C GLY A 56 17.63 11.52 5.10
N VAL A 57 16.30 11.53 4.90
CA VAL A 57 15.67 11.03 3.68
C VAL A 57 15.54 12.20 2.71
N TYR A 58 16.41 12.22 1.71
CA TYR A 58 16.45 13.27 0.69
C TYR A 58 15.40 13.04 -0.41
N GLU A 59 15.07 14.09 -1.15
CA GLU A 59 14.09 14.08 -2.24
C GLU A 59 14.36 12.98 -3.28
N SER A 60 15.62 12.75 -3.63
CA SER A 60 16.00 11.64 -4.54
C SER A 60 15.62 10.26 -4.00
N SER A 61 15.73 10.03 -2.69
CA SER A 61 15.28 8.79 -2.05
C SER A 61 13.76 8.70 -1.99
N ILE A 62 13.07 9.82 -1.73
CA ILE A 62 11.61 9.91 -1.75
C ILE A 62 11.08 9.49 -3.13
N GLU A 63 11.67 10.04 -4.20
CA GLU A 63 11.33 9.70 -5.56
C GLU A 63 11.67 8.25 -5.91
N HIS A 64 12.90 7.81 -5.61
CA HIS A 64 13.39 6.48 -5.97
C HIS A 64 12.58 5.35 -5.32
N PHE A 65 12.25 5.50 -4.03
CA PHE A 65 11.47 4.51 -3.29
C PHE A 65 9.96 4.75 -3.36
N GLY A 66 9.50 5.78 -4.09
CA GLY A 66 8.08 6.09 -4.23
C GLY A 66 7.38 6.41 -2.91
N ILE A 67 8.07 7.05 -1.97
CA ILE A 67 7.57 7.35 -0.62
C ILE A 67 6.37 8.30 -0.73
N GLY A 68 5.31 7.99 0.02
CA GLY A 68 4.07 8.78 0.03
C GLY A 68 3.56 9.10 1.43
N TYR A 69 2.39 9.72 1.51
CA TYR A 69 1.69 10.00 2.75
C TYR A 69 0.24 9.51 2.70
N ALA A 70 -0.09 8.59 3.61
CA ALA A 70 -1.46 8.13 3.83
C ALA A 70 -2.21 9.14 4.71
N PRO A 71 -3.34 9.70 4.26
CA PRO A 71 -4.13 10.67 5.01
C PRO A 71 -5.08 9.98 5.98
N ALA A 72 -6.08 10.69 6.49
CA ALA A 72 -7.15 10.10 7.29
C ALA A 72 -7.92 9.02 6.50
N SER A 73 -8.38 7.98 7.21
CA SER A 73 -9.03 6.79 6.63
C SER A 73 -10.11 7.09 5.59
N HIS A 74 -11.02 8.03 5.89
CA HIS A 74 -12.13 8.37 5.02
C HIS A 74 -11.69 8.94 3.66
N LEU A 75 -10.53 9.62 3.59
CA LEU A 75 -10.01 10.16 2.32
C LEU A 75 -9.53 9.03 1.40
N THR A 76 -8.85 8.02 1.94
CA THR A 76 -8.45 6.83 1.17
C THR A 76 -9.67 6.04 0.69
N ILE A 77 -10.67 5.83 1.55
CA ILE A 77 -11.93 5.17 1.15
C ILE A 77 -12.63 5.96 0.04
N ASN A 78 -12.68 7.29 0.15
CA ASN A 78 -13.24 8.15 -0.88
C ASN A 78 -12.45 8.07 -2.19
N PHE A 79 -11.12 8.06 -2.13
CA PHE A 79 -10.27 7.92 -3.31
C PHE A 79 -10.57 6.60 -4.05
N ILE A 80 -10.66 5.48 -3.33
CA ILE A 80 -10.97 4.17 -3.90
C ILE A 80 -12.33 4.21 -4.62
N LYS A 81 -13.36 4.75 -3.95
CA LYS A 81 -14.72 4.84 -4.52
C LYS A 81 -14.82 5.78 -5.71
N GLN A 82 -14.19 6.95 -5.65
CA GLN A 82 -14.22 7.96 -6.72
C GLN A 82 -13.51 7.49 -7.98
N ASN A 83 -12.45 6.68 -7.84
CA ASN A 83 -11.73 6.09 -8.96
C ASN A 83 -12.35 4.76 -9.43
N GLN A 84 -13.55 4.41 -8.95
CA GLN A 84 -14.30 3.20 -9.35
C GLN A 84 -13.55 1.88 -9.06
N PHE A 85 -12.64 1.89 -8.09
CA PHE A 85 -12.00 0.67 -7.61
C PHE A 85 -12.93 -0.12 -6.71
N SER A 86 -12.80 -1.44 -6.74
CA SER A 86 -13.60 -2.33 -5.90
C SER A 86 -13.14 -2.25 -4.44
N MET A 87 -14.08 -2.02 -3.52
CA MET A 87 -13.77 -2.08 -2.08
C MET A 87 -13.39 -3.50 -1.64
N ALA A 88 -13.97 -4.53 -2.27
CA ALA A 88 -13.60 -5.92 -1.97
C ALA A 88 -12.14 -6.20 -2.37
N GLU A 89 -11.73 -5.71 -3.54
CA GLU A 89 -10.35 -5.78 -4.02
C GLU A 89 -9.40 -4.99 -3.11
N ALA A 90 -9.79 -3.80 -2.67
CA ALA A 90 -9.01 -3.00 -1.72
C ALA A 90 -8.79 -3.71 -0.38
N ILE A 91 -9.79 -4.47 0.09
CA ILE A 91 -9.70 -5.29 1.31
C ILE A 91 -8.78 -6.50 1.07
N GLU A 92 -8.93 -7.18 -0.07
CA GLU A 92 -8.11 -8.32 -0.47
C GLU A 92 -6.63 -7.95 -0.59
N LEU A 93 -6.34 -6.81 -1.24
CA LEU A 93 -4.99 -6.24 -1.35
C LEU A 93 -4.46 -5.66 -0.03
N GLY A 94 -5.27 -5.63 1.02
CA GLY A 94 -4.86 -5.20 2.35
C GLY A 94 -4.69 -3.70 2.55
N VAL A 95 -5.14 -2.85 1.61
CA VAL A 95 -5.12 -1.39 1.79
C VAL A 95 -6.31 -0.90 2.61
N ALA A 96 -7.40 -1.66 2.61
CA ALA A 96 -8.60 -1.42 3.40
C ALA A 96 -8.94 -2.61 4.33
N GLY A 97 -9.86 -2.35 5.23
CA GLY A 97 -10.50 -3.34 6.09
C GLY A 97 -11.97 -2.98 6.30
N GLN A 98 -12.72 -3.90 6.88
CA GLN A 98 -14.11 -3.70 7.27
C GLN A 98 -14.30 -4.13 8.72
N GLY A 99 -14.98 -3.31 9.51
CA GLY A 99 -15.26 -3.57 10.93
C GLY A 99 -16.49 -2.80 11.37
N GLU A 100 -17.33 -3.41 12.20
CA GLU A 100 -18.58 -2.79 12.68
C GLU A 100 -19.48 -2.22 11.57
N GLY A 101 -19.48 -2.87 10.41
CA GLY A 101 -20.23 -2.45 9.22
C GLY A 101 -19.63 -1.24 8.49
N ARG A 102 -18.43 -0.77 8.86
CA ARG A 102 -17.74 0.37 8.23
C ARG A 102 -16.42 -0.06 7.58
N GLU A 103 -16.14 0.51 6.43
CA GLU A 103 -14.87 0.36 5.74
C GLU A 103 -13.86 1.38 6.26
N TYR A 104 -12.60 0.98 6.38
CA TYR A 104 -11.51 1.86 6.83
C TYR A 104 -10.22 1.54 6.10
N ALA A 105 -9.36 2.55 5.93
CA ALA A 105 -8.00 2.36 5.42
C ALA A 105 -7.10 1.77 6.51
N ARG A 106 -6.19 0.86 6.13
CA ARG A 106 -5.23 0.28 7.08
C ARG A 106 -4.08 1.22 7.43
N CYS A 107 -3.69 2.09 6.50
CA CYS A 107 -2.70 3.13 6.72
C CYS A 107 -3.41 4.48 6.93
N ILE A 108 -3.14 5.13 8.06
CA ILE A 108 -3.68 6.44 8.40
C ILE A 108 -2.58 7.34 8.96
N GLU A 109 -2.56 8.59 8.52
CA GLU A 109 -1.65 9.66 9.01
C GLU A 109 -0.18 9.21 9.10
N ARG A 110 0.29 8.49 8.08
CA ARG A 110 1.60 7.83 8.06
C ARG A 110 2.31 8.04 6.74
N ILE A 111 3.64 8.10 6.80
CA ILE A 111 4.50 7.95 5.63
C ILE A 111 4.41 6.50 5.13
N THR A 112 4.22 6.32 3.84
CA THR A 112 4.09 5.00 3.19
C THR A 112 5.32 4.68 2.36
N PHE A 113 5.70 3.41 2.37
CA PHE A 113 6.75 2.84 1.53
C PHE A 113 6.10 1.73 0.70
N PRO A 114 5.98 1.88 -0.63
CA PRO A 114 5.45 0.82 -1.46
C PRO A 114 6.40 -0.39 -1.43
N ILE A 115 5.82 -1.60 -1.38
CA ILE A 115 6.57 -2.85 -1.45
C ILE A 115 6.41 -3.39 -2.86
N HIS A 116 7.52 -3.55 -3.57
CA HIS A 116 7.55 -4.09 -4.92
C HIS A 116 8.01 -5.55 -4.90
N ALA A 117 7.40 -6.38 -5.74
CA ALA A 117 7.90 -7.73 -5.99
C ALA A 117 9.30 -7.68 -6.64
N PRO A 118 10.16 -8.70 -6.45
CA PRO A 118 11.53 -8.73 -6.98
C PRO A 118 11.67 -8.46 -8.48
N ASN A 119 10.61 -8.69 -9.26
CA ASN A 119 10.59 -8.50 -10.72
C ASN A 119 9.70 -7.33 -11.19
N GLY A 120 9.19 -6.49 -10.27
CA GLY A 120 8.49 -5.22 -10.50
C GLY A 120 7.09 -5.28 -11.17
N PRO A 121 6.37 -4.13 -11.22
CA PRO A 121 5.86 -3.35 -10.08
C PRO A 121 4.69 -4.06 -9.35
N THR A 122 4.08 -3.37 -8.36
CA THR A 122 3.05 -3.84 -7.39
C THR A 122 1.93 -4.71 -7.93
#